data_AF-A0A7H1RM37-F1
#
_entry.id   AF-A0A7H1RM37-F1
#
_cell.length_a   1.000
_cell.length_b   1.000
_cell.length_c   1.000
_cell.angle_alpha   90.00
_cell.angle_beta   90.00
_cell.angle_gamma   90.00
#
_symmetry.space_group_name_H-M   'P 1'
#
loop_
_entity.id
_entity.type
_entity.pdbx_description
1 polymer ?
#
loop_
_entity_poly.entity_id
_entity_poly.type
_entity_poly.pdbx_seq_one_letter_code
_entity_poly.pdbx_strand_id
1 'polypeptide(L)'
;MDHGTRCIEDTGMDADLTALDALELDMPALQARANNLFALATAWAERHDAIIAATPAASLGVVEARLRRMGIRWGMVPGARVTGQFPALPAMGVPEAKTR
;
A
#
# COMPACT_ATOMS: atom_id res chain seq x y z
N MET A 1 24.18 35.10 0.17
CA MET A 1 23.63 34.69 1.49
C MET A 1 22.28 34.09 1.19
N ASP A 2 22.26 32.79 0.88
CA ASP A 2 21.07 32.04 0.47
C ASP A 2 20.69 31.08 1.60
N HIS A 3 20.28 31.64 2.74
CA HIS A 3 19.84 30.86 3.90
C HIS A 3 18.31 30.68 3.96
N GLY A 4 17.58 31.29 3.01
CA GLY A 4 16.11 31.20 2.98
C GLY A 4 15.55 29.92 2.35
N THR A 5 16.20 29.38 1.32
CA THR A 5 15.68 28.22 0.57
C THR A 5 15.81 26.91 1.36
N ARG A 6 16.86 26.79 2.19
CA ARG A 6 17.21 25.54 2.86
C ARG A 6 16.30 25.18 4.05
N CYS A 7 15.64 26.15 4.68
CA CYS A 7 14.76 25.89 5.85
C CYS A 7 13.37 25.37 5.46
N ILE A 8 12.90 25.69 4.25
CA ILE A 8 11.57 25.29 3.76
C ILE A 8 11.61 23.83 3.25
N GLU A 9 12.72 23.43 2.62
CA GLU A 9 12.93 22.07 2.13
C GLU A 9 13.13 21.06 3.28
N ASP A 10 13.86 21.45 4.33
CA ASP A 10 14.13 20.63 5.52
C ASP A 10 12.84 20.27 6.27
N THR A 11 11.96 21.27 6.47
CA THR A 11 10.68 21.09 7.18
C THR A 11 9.70 20.18 6.41
N GLY A 12 9.68 20.27 5.08
CA GLY A 12 8.84 19.41 4.24
C GLY A 12 9.28 17.95 4.28
N MET A 13 10.59 17.71 4.27
CA MET A 13 11.16 16.37 4.31
C MET A 13 10.92 15.68 5.67
N ASP A 14 11.03 16.41 6.78
CA ASP A 14 10.70 15.89 8.12
C ASP A 14 9.20 15.60 8.29
N ALA A 15 8.33 16.40 7.68
CA ALA A 15 6.88 16.18 7.70
C ALA A 15 6.49 14.89 6.95
N ASP A 16 7.09 14.63 5.78
CA ASP A 16 6.85 13.41 5.00
C ASP A 16 7.31 12.15 5.76
N LEU A 17 8.47 12.23 6.42
CA LEU A 17 9.01 11.14 7.24
C LEU A 17 8.12 10.87 8.47
N THR A 18 7.61 11.93 9.10
CA THR A 18 6.68 11.82 10.22
C THR A 18 5.37 11.15 9.81
N ALA A 19 4.84 11.47 8.62
CA ALA A 19 3.63 10.84 8.08
C ALA A 19 3.83 9.32 7.83
N LEU A 20 5.01 8.92 7.37
CA LEU A 20 5.36 7.51 7.16
C LEU A 20 5.49 6.74 8.49
N ASP A 21 6.07 7.36 9.51
CA ASP A 21 6.18 6.76 10.85
C ASP A 21 4.80 6.61 11.52
N ALA A 22 3.94 7.63 11.38
CA ALA A 22 2.57 7.54 11.84
C ALA A 22 1.79 6.43 11.12
N LEU A 23 1.97 6.29 9.81
CA LEU A 23 1.37 5.20 9.04
C LEU A 23 1.84 3.83 9.54
N GLU A 24 3.15 3.65 9.73
CA GLU A 24 3.73 2.40 10.23
C GLU A 24 3.15 2.02 11.61
N LEU A 25 2.98 2.99 12.49
CA LEU A 25 2.40 2.78 13.82
C LEU A 25 0.90 2.46 13.75
N ASP A 26 0.17 3.02 12.79
CA ASP A 26 -1.27 2.77 12.59
C ASP A 26 -1.56 1.43 11.93
N MET A 27 -0.58 0.79 11.26
CA MET A 27 -0.79 -0.47 10.53
C MET A 27 -1.44 -1.61 11.34
N PRO A 28 -1.05 -1.89 12.60
CA PRO A 28 -1.75 -2.90 13.41
C PRO A 28 -3.21 -2.56 13.66
N ALA A 29 -3.53 -1.28 13.89
CA ALA A 29 -4.89 -0.82 14.10
C ALA A 29 -5.70 -0.87 12.80
N LEU A 30 -5.08 -0.52 11.67
CA LEU A 30 -5.62 -0.65 10.33
C LEU A 30 -6.01 -2.11 10.03
N GLN A 31 -5.11 -3.06 10.33
CA GLN A 31 -5.34 -4.49 10.16
C GLN A 31 -6.44 -5.01 11.08
N ALA A 32 -6.47 -4.60 12.35
CA ALA A 32 -7.49 -5.02 13.31
C ALA A 32 -8.90 -4.52 12.94
N ARG A 33 -9.00 -3.35 12.30
CA ARG A 33 -10.27 -2.76 11.83
C ARG A 33 -10.72 -3.26 10.46
N ALA A 34 -9.83 -3.87 9.69
CA ALA A 34 -10.15 -4.35 8.36
C ALA A 34 -10.96 -5.65 8.45
N ASN A 35 -12.20 -5.62 7.96
CA ASN A 35 -13.09 -6.79 7.94
C ASN A 35 -12.58 -7.93 7.04
N ASN A 36 -11.73 -7.61 6.05
CA ASN A 36 -11.09 -8.56 5.16
C ASN A 36 -9.83 -7.96 4.53
N LEU A 37 -9.05 -8.79 3.85
CA LEU A 37 -7.80 -8.38 3.19
C LEU A 37 -8.00 -7.31 2.12
N PHE A 38 -9.14 -7.28 1.42
CA PHE A 38 -9.43 -6.24 0.44
C PHE A 38 -9.65 -4.89 1.10
N ALA A 39 -10.40 -4.84 2.21
CA ALA A 39 -10.59 -3.62 2.99
C ALA A 39 -9.26 -3.08 3.52
N LEU A 40 -8.37 -3.98 3.97
CA LEU A 40 -7.01 -3.60 4.37
C LEU A 40 -6.20 -3.04 3.20
N ALA A 41 -6.18 -3.74 2.06
CA ALA A 41 -5.45 -3.32 0.87
C ALA A 41 -5.94 -1.99 0.30
N THR A 42 -7.26 -1.76 0.30
CA THR A 42 -7.87 -0.49 -0.08
C THR A 42 -7.44 0.63 0.88
N ALA A 43 -7.56 0.41 2.19
CA ALA A 43 -7.19 1.42 3.18
C ALA A 43 -5.69 1.77 3.15
N TRP A 44 -4.84 0.79 2.83
CA TRP A 44 -3.41 0.99 2.56
C TRP A 44 -3.19 1.80 1.28
N ALA A 45 -3.83 1.43 0.17
CA ALA A 45 -3.67 2.10 -1.12
C ALA A 45 -4.10 3.57 -1.06
N GLU A 46 -5.22 3.88 -0.40
CA GLU A 46 -5.68 5.25 -0.21
C GLU A 46 -4.65 6.11 0.55
N ARG A 47 -4.04 5.57 1.62
CA ARG A 47 -3.02 6.26 2.40
C ARG A 47 -1.71 6.40 1.64
N HIS A 48 -1.33 5.38 0.89
CA HIS A 48 -0.17 5.42 0.00
C HIS A 48 -0.32 6.57 -1.01
N ASP A 49 -1.44 6.63 -1.71
CA ASP A 49 -1.68 7.64 -2.74
C ASP A 49 -1.78 9.06 -2.14
N ALA A 50 -2.38 9.20 -0.95
CA ALA A 50 -2.41 10.47 -0.23
C ALA A 50 -1.01 10.97 0.15
N ILE A 51 -0.12 10.07 0.62
CA ILE A 51 1.25 10.43 0.96
C ILE A 51 2.02 10.83 -0.29
N ILE A 52 1.92 10.05 -1.38
CA ILE A 52 2.58 10.37 -2.65
C ILE A 52 2.11 11.72 -3.20
N ALA A 53 0.80 12.01 -3.14
CA ALA A 53 0.24 13.28 -3.60
C ALA A 53 0.69 14.48 -2.76
N ALA A 54 0.94 14.28 -1.46
CA ALA A 54 1.42 15.32 -0.55
C ALA A 54 2.95 15.52 -0.60
N THR A 55 3.69 14.54 -1.12
CA THR A 55 5.16 14.52 -1.10
C THR A 55 5.74 15.46 -2.18
N PRO A 56 6.61 16.41 -1.81
CA PRO A 56 7.36 17.22 -2.76
C PRO A 56 8.28 16.39 -3.68
N ALA A 57 8.49 16.85 -4.91
CA ALA A 57 9.31 16.13 -5.90
C ALA A 57 10.75 15.82 -5.44
N ALA A 58 11.32 16.64 -4.56
CA ALA A 58 12.67 16.46 -4.02
C ALA A 58 12.78 15.26 -3.06
N SER A 59 11.72 14.92 -2.32
CA SER A 59 11.69 13.82 -1.34
C SER A 59 11.02 12.55 -1.88
N LEU A 60 10.34 12.62 -3.03
CA LEU A 60 9.53 11.55 -3.60
C LEU A 60 10.23 10.19 -3.65
N GLY A 61 11.47 10.14 -4.15
CA GLY A 61 12.21 8.87 -4.26
C GLY A 61 12.51 8.21 -2.91
N VAL A 62 12.74 9.00 -1.85
CA VAL A 62 12.99 8.49 -0.50
C VAL A 62 11.69 7.95 0.12
N VAL A 63 10.59 8.70 -0.06
CA VAL A 63 9.25 8.35 0.42
C VAL A 63 8.75 7.07 -0.25
N GLU A 64 8.83 6.98 -1.59
CA GLU A 64 8.46 5.79 -2.35
C GLU A 64 9.24 4.55 -1.91
N ALA A 65 10.56 4.68 -1.72
CA ALA A 65 11.39 3.57 -1.27
C ALA A 65 10.98 3.06 0.13
N ARG A 66 10.56 3.97 1.02
CA ARG A 66 10.08 3.62 2.37
C ARG A 66 8.70 2.98 2.31
N LEU A 67 7.75 3.57 1.59
CA LEU A 67 6.42 3.01 1.35
C LEU A 67 6.50 1.61 0.75
N ARG A 68 7.41 1.39 -0.20
CA ARG A 68 7.65 0.06 -0.78
C ARG A 68 8.09 -0.96 0.27
N ARG A 69 9.03 -0.60 1.16
CA ARG A 69 9.48 -1.51 2.24
C ARG A 69 8.37 -1.80 3.24
N MET A 70 7.57 -0.80 3.59
CA MET A 70 6.38 -0.98 4.42
C MET A 70 5.38 -1.92 3.76
N GLY A 71 5.07 -1.69 2.48
CA GLY A 71 4.23 -2.57 1.69
C GLY A 71 4.72 -4.03 1.68
N ILE A 72 6.04 -4.27 1.54
CA ILE A 72 6.62 -5.64 1.63
C ILE A 72 6.33 -6.26 3.00
N ARG A 73 6.61 -5.52 4.07
CA ARG A 73 6.43 -6.00 5.45
C ARG A 73 5.00 -6.40 5.76
N TRP A 74 4.04 -5.63 5.25
CA TRP A 74 2.62 -5.81 5.52
C TRP A 74 1.88 -6.60 4.43
N GLY A 75 2.60 -7.12 3.42
CA GLY A 75 2.01 -7.89 2.31
C GLY A 75 1.20 -7.06 1.31
N MET A 76 1.39 -5.74 1.29
CA MET A 76 0.66 -4.75 0.49
C MET A 76 1.50 -4.15 -0.67
N VAL A 77 2.54 -4.85 -1.12
CA VAL A 77 3.37 -4.42 -2.25
C VAL A 77 2.49 -4.24 -3.48
N PRO A 78 2.74 -3.21 -4.33
CA PRO A 78 2.20 -3.18 -5.67
C PRO A 78 2.77 -4.34 -6.49
N GLY A 79 2.12 -5.49 -6.40
CA GLY A 79 2.40 -6.70 -7.14
C GLY A 79 1.06 -7.29 -7.53
N ALA A 80 0.54 -6.83 -8.67
CA ALA A 80 -0.80 -7.08 -9.20
C ALA A 80 -1.93 -6.72 -8.21
N ARG A 81 -2.69 -5.67 -8.52
CA ARG A 81 -4.05 -5.54 -7.98
C ARG A 81 -4.73 -6.89 -8.22
N VAL A 82 -5.01 -7.66 -7.17
CA VAL A 82 -5.88 -8.85 -7.26
C VAL A 82 -7.31 -8.35 -7.41
N THR A 83 -7.58 -7.58 -8.46
CA THR A 83 -8.94 -7.25 -8.91
C THR A 83 -9.23 -8.18 -10.07
N GLY A 84 -9.44 -9.43 -9.73
CA GLY A 84 -9.96 -10.45 -10.62
C GLY A 84 -10.41 -11.58 -9.73
N GLN A 85 -11.73 -11.80 -9.64
CA GLN A 85 -12.23 -13.08 -9.15
C GLN A 85 -11.46 -14.16 -9.89
N PHE A 86 -10.74 -15.01 -9.15
CA PHE A 86 -10.25 -16.26 -9.73
C PHE A 86 -11.50 -16.99 -10.21
N PRO A 87 -11.68 -17.27 -11.52
CA PRO A 87 -12.78 -18.13 -11.92
C PRO A 87 -12.58 -19.45 -11.17
N ALA A 88 -13.58 -19.85 -10.40
CA ALA A 88 -13.61 -21.20 -9.85
C ALA A 88 -13.38 -22.14 -11.04
N LEU A 89 -12.40 -23.04 -10.92
CA LEU A 89 -12.17 -24.07 -11.93
C LEU A 89 -13.55 -24.65 -12.29
N PRO A 90 -13.89 -24.82 -13.58
CA PRO A 90 -15.13 -25.48 -13.92
C PRO A 90 -15.12 -26.79 -13.15
N ALA A 91 -16.16 -27.01 -12.34
CA ALA A 91 -16.37 -28.29 -11.70
C ALA A 91 -16.28 -29.29 -12.85
N MET A 92 -15.16 -30.03 -12.92
CA MET A 92 -14.98 -31.10 -13.88
C MET A 92 -16.14 -32.03 -13.61
N GLY A 93 -17.15 -31.89 -14.47
CA GLY A 93 -18.39 -32.64 -14.40
C GLY A 93 -18.00 -34.10 -14.45
N VAL A 94 -18.29 -34.77 -13.34
CA VAL A 94 -18.91 -36.09 -13.25
C VAL A 94 -18.40 -37.10 -14.30
N PRO A 95 -17.63 -38.14 -13.90
CA PRO A 95 -17.38 -39.25 -14.81
C PRO A 95 -18.73 -39.87 -15.23
N GLU A 96 -19.00 -39.88 -16.53
CA GLU A 96 -20.15 -40.57 -17.10
C GLU A 96 -20.01 -42.07 -16.79
N ALA A 97 -20.81 -42.55 -15.85
CA ALA A 97 -20.91 -43.97 -15.52
C ALA A 97 -21.61 -44.69 -16.69
N LYS A 98 -20.81 -45.20 -17.63
CA LYS A 98 -21.28 -46.06 -18.71
C LYS A 98 -21.85 -47.35 -18.11
N THR A 99 -23.18 -47.42 -18.04
CA THR A 99 -23.91 -48.64 -17.66
C THR A 99 -24.07 -49.51 -18.90
N ARG A 100 -23.58 -50.75 -18.77
CA ARG A 100 -23.82 -51.99 -19.54
C ARG A 100 -24.36 -51.90 -20.97
#